data_AF-A0A7C4FEU7-F1
#
_entry.id   AF-A0A7C4FEU7-F1
#
_cell.length_a   1.000
_cell.length_b   1.000
_cell.length_c   1.000
_cell.angle_alpha   90.00
_cell.angle_beta   90.00
_cell.angle_gamma   90.00
#
_symmetry.space_group_name_H-M   'P 1'
#
loop_
_entity.id
_entity.type
_entity.pdbx_description
1 polymer ?
#
loop_
_entity_poly.entity_id
_entity_poly.type
_entity_poly.pdbx_seq_one_letter_code
_entity_poly.pdbx_strand_id
1 'polypeptide(L)' 'MAGSEFVYALPEEIKQGLTTDVYFTRTRRILERYGLLNAVVHAEVTVSGLPDGYKWAIFAG' A
#
# COMPACT_ATOMS: atom_id res chain seq x y z
N MET A 1 -3.67 23.32 11.38
CA MET A 1 -3.16 22.71 10.13
C MET A 1 -3.48 23.67 9.01
N ALA A 2 -2.49 24.36 8.45
CA ALA A 2 -2.71 25.19 7.28
C ALA A 2 -3.17 24.27 6.14
N GLY A 3 -4.39 24.46 5.64
CA GLY A 3 -4.92 23.65 4.55
C GLY A 3 -4.11 23.93 3.28
N SER A 4 -3.55 22.89 2.67
CA SER A 4 -2.96 23.02 1.34
C SER A 4 -4.07 23.34 0.32
N GLU A 5 -3.78 24.22 -0.64
CA GLU A 5 -4.69 24.52 -1.75
C GLU A 5 -4.87 23.33 -2.72
N PHE A 6 -4.10 22.26 -2.53
CA PHE A 6 -4.10 21.07 -3.38
C PHE A 6 -4.43 19.82 -2.58
N VAL A 7 -5.06 18.86 -3.26
CA VAL A 7 -5.34 17.51 -2.74
C VAL A 7 -4.17 16.61 -3.13
N TYR A 8 -3.22 16.42 -2.21
CA TYR A 8 -2.09 15.50 -2.34
C TYR A 8 -1.68 15.01 -0.95
N ALA A 9 -0.89 13.94 -0.90
CA ALA A 9 -0.30 13.45 0.33
C ALA A 9 1.14 13.96 0.47
N LEU A 10 1.50 14.41 1.67
CA LEU A 10 2.86 14.72 2.04
C LEU A 10 3.69 13.43 2.12
N PRO A 11 5.01 13.49 1.87
CA PRO A 11 5.88 12.34 2.02
C PRO A 11 5.77 11.65 3.39
N GLU A 12 5.52 12.43 4.46
CA GLU A 12 5.34 11.92 5.81
C GLU A 12 4.01 11.18 5.98
N GLU A 13 2.94 11.64 5.34
CA GLU A 13 1.63 10.96 5.37
C GLU A 13 1.71 9.59 4.66
N ILE A 14 2.48 9.50 3.56
CA ILE A 14 2.75 8.24 2.86
C ILE A 14 3.57 7.30 3.75
N LYS A 15 4.65 7.78 4.38
CA LYS A 15 5.50 6.97 5.29
C LYS A 15 4.74 6.45 6.51
N GLN A 16 3.79 7.22 7.02
CA GLN A 16 2.93 6.82 8.13
C GLN A 16 1.81 5.85 7.72
N GLY A 17 1.67 5.57 6.41
CA GLY A 17 0.66 4.67 5.87
C GLY A 17 -0.75 5.29 5.85
N LEU A 18 -0.86 6.63 5.90
CA LEU A 18 -2.16 7.32 5.93
C LEU A 18 -2.87 7.30 4.56
N THR A 19 -2.15 6.95 3.49
CA THR A 19 -2.67 6.82 2.12
C THR A 19 -3.03 5.38 1.74
N THR A 20 -3.07 4.45 2.70
CA THR A 20 -3.42 3.05 2.45
C THR A 20 -4.93 2.83 2.42
N ASP A 21 -5.38 1.78 1.74
CA ASP A 21 -6.77 1.36 1.84
C ASP A 21 -7.11 0.96 3.28
N VAL A 22 -8.24 1.45 3.79
CA VAL A 22 -8.63 1.28 5.20
C VAL A 22 -8.66 -0.18 5.66
N TYR A 23 -8.87 -1.14 4.74
CA TYR A 23 -8.89 -2.55 5.09
C TYR A 23 -7.52 -3.06 5.59
N PHE A 24 -6.39 -2.51 5.13
CA PHE A 24 -5.08 -2.89 5.67
C PHE A 24 -4.94 -2.52 7.15
N THR A 25 -5.36 -1.32 7.53
CA THR A 25 -5.31 -0.88 8.94
C THR A 25 -6.26 -1.70 9.82
N ARG A 26 -7.45 -2.05 9.31
CA ARG A 26 -8.42 -2.91 10.01
C ARG A 26 -7.89 -4.33 10.17
N THR A 27 -7.32 -4.91 9.12
CA THR A 27 -6.71 -6.24 9.14
C THR A 27 -5.53 -6.29 10.10
N ARG A 28 -4.65 -5.28 10.12
CA ARG A 28 -3.54 -5.20 11.09
C ARG A 28 -4.02 -5.27 12.54
N ARG A 29 -5.07 -4.51 12.88
CA ARG A 29 -5.68 -4.53 14.23
C ARG A 29 -6.24 -5.90 14.60
N ILE A 30 -6.79 -6.64 13.62
CA ILE A 30 -7.30 -7.99 13.83
C ILE A 30 -6.11 -8.94 14.08
N LEU A 31 -5.09 -8.93 13.22
CA LEU A 31 -3.90 -9.77 13.36
C LEU A 31 -3.20 -9.54 14.71
N GLU A 32 -3.12 -8.29 15.16
CA GLU A 32 -2.59 -7.92 16.48
C GLU A 32 -3.37 -8.57 17.63
N ARG A 33 -4.71 -8.54 17.59
CA ARG A 33 -5.55 -9.20 18.60
C ARG A 33 -5.38 -10.72 18.64
N TYR A 34 -5.00 -11.33 17.52
CA TYR A 34 -4.72 -12.76 17.42
C TYR A 34 -3.24 -13.10 17.66
N GLY A 35 -2.37 -12.12 17.94
CA GLY A 35 -0.94 -12.36 18.17
C GLY A 35 -0.16 -12.77 16.90
N LEU A 36 -0.69 -12.44 15.71
CA LEU A 36 -0.18 -12.91 14.42
C LEU A 36 0.78 -11.93 13.72
N LEU A 37 1.15 -10.81 14.35
CA LEU A 37 2.04 -9.82 13.72
C LEU A 37 3.46 -10.35 13.44
N ASN A 38 3.87 -11.41 14.11
CA ASN A 38 5.18 -12.05 13.92
C ASN A 38 5.13 -13.24 12.95
N ALA A 39 3.99 -13.49 12.31
CA ALA A 39 3.88 -14.55 11.32
C ALA A 39 4.80 -14.25 10.12
N VAL A 40 5.68 -15.20 9.79
CA VAL A 40 6.54 -15.10 8.61
C VAL A 40 5.73 -15.48 7.38
N VAL A 41 5.68 -14.57 6.40
CA VAL A 41 4.95 -14.75 5.15
C VAL A 41 5.82 -14.34 3.97
N HIS A 42 5.47 -14.84 2.78
CA HIS A 42 6.09 -14.46 1.52
C HIS A 42 5.08 -13.69 0.68
N ALA A 43 5.45 -12.50 0.21
CA ALA A 43 4.63 -11.66 -0.65
C ALA A 43 5.34 -11.45 -1.99
N GLU A 44 4.63 -11.66 -3.08
CA GLU A 44 5.10 -11.42 -4.45
C GLU A 44 4.29 -10.28 -5.07
N VAL A 45 4.95 -9.51 -5.94
CA VAL A 45 4.30 -8.47 -6.74
C VAL A 45 4.32 -8.92 -8.19
N THR A 46 3.13 -9.17 -8.74
CA THR A 46 2.95 -9.61 -10.13
C THR A 46 1.98 -8.68 -10.84
N VAL A 47 2.19 -8.47 -12.13
CA VAL A 47 1.22 -7.76 -12.96
C VAL A 47 0.08 -8.70 -13.36
N SER A 48 -1.17 -8.31 -13.07
CA SER A 48 -2.35 -9.04 -13.55
C SER A 48 -2.57 -8.86 -15.06
N GLY A 49 -2.00 -7.80 -15.64
CA GLY A 49 -2.06 -7.48 -17.05
C GLY A 49 -1.24 -6.23 -17.37
N LEU A 50 -0.97 -6.01 -18.65
CA LEU A 50 -0.30 -4.80 -19.15
C LEU A 50 -1.27 -3.99 -20.01
N PRO A 51 -1.13 -2.65 -20.06
CA PRO A 51 -1.92 -1.80 -20.94
C PRO A 51 -1.89 -2.30 -22.39
N ASP A 52 -3.00 -2.13 -23.11
CA ASP A 52 -3.15 -2.47 -24.54
C ASP A 52 -2.73 -3.90 -24.94
N GLY A 53 -2.66 -4.83 -23.98
CA GLY A 53 -2.24 -6.20 -24.23
C GLY A 53 -0.74 -6.37 -24.52
N TYR A 54 0.09 -5.41 -24.11
CA TYR A 54 1.54 -5.51 -24.25
C TYR A 54 2.11 -6.80 -23.63
N LYS A 55 3.22 -7.27 -24.19
CA LYS A 55 3.91 -8.50 -23.77
C LYS A 55 5.15 -8.25 -22.93
N TRP A 56 5.58 -7.00 -22.80
CA TRP A 56 6.74 -6.59 -22.02
C TRP A 56 6.49 -5.22 -21.39
N ALA A 57 7.26 -4.89 -20.36
CA ALA A 57 7.24 -3.59 -19.71
C ALA A 57 8.65 -3.22 -19.23
N ILE A 58 8.90 -1.93 -19.04
CA ILE A 58 10.06 -1.45 -18.29
C ILE A 58 9.67 -1.43 -16.81
N PHE A 59 10.48 -2.08 -15.98
CA PHE A 59 10.34 -2.00 -14.54
C PHE A 59 11.00 -0.70 -14.04
N ALA A 60 10.22 0.15 -13.38
CA ALA A 60 10.66 1.41 -12.80
C ALA A 60 9.81 1.76 -11.57
N GLY A 61 10.43 2.38 -10.57
CA GLY A 61 9.82 2.69 -9.27
C GLY A 61 10.81 2.50 -8.14
#